data_AF-A0A3L7XGH2-F1
#
_entry.id   AF-A0A3L7XGH2-F1
#
_cell.length_a   1.000
_cell.length_b   1.000
_cell.length_c   1.000
_cell.angle_alpha   90.00
_cell.angle_beta   90.00
_cell.angle_gamma   90.00
#
_symmetry.space_group_name_H-M   'P 1'
#
loop_
_entity.id
_entity.type
_entity.pdbx_description
1 polymer ?
#
loop_
_entity_poly.entity_id
_entity_poly.type
_entity_poly.pdbx_seq_one_letter_code
_entity_poly.pdbx_strand_id
1 'polypeptide(L)'
;MNVVLNTDDANAVMSLVTGQLIDQAGLTEAGKKAVRDWRRQLAPGAFPLDAFTERLNLAVGNFIDERTRRLIRVRGSLKVQG
;
A
#
# COMPACT_ATOMS: atom_id res chain seq x y z
N MET A 1 4.28 13.05 -15.46
CA MET A 1 3.02 12.89 -14.71
C MET A 1 3.38 12.30 -13.36
N ASN A 2 3.25 13.05 -12.25
CA ASN A 2 3.57 12.53 -10.93
C ASN A 2 2.35 11.73 -10.43
N VAL A 3 2.53 10.43 -10.24
CA VAL A 3 1.45 9.52 -9.83
C VAL A 3 1.50 9.40 -8.31
N VAL A 4 0.80 10.30 -7.60
CA VAL A 4 0.75 10.25 -6.14
C VAL A 4 -0.31 9.23 -5.70
N LEU A 5 0.14 8.14 -5.09
CA LEU A 5 -0.71 7.07 -4.55
C LEU A 5 -1.23 7.46 -3.17
N ASN A 6 -2.53 7.31 -2.94
CA ASN A 6 -3.09 7.33 -1.59
C ASN A 6 -3.01 5.94 -0.93
N THR A 7 -3.44 5.82 0.33
CA THR A 7 -3.40 4.57 1.10
C THR A 7 -4.20 3.43 0.44
N ASP A 8 -5.35 3.73 -0.17
CA ASP A 8 -6.16 2.75 -0.90
C ASP A 8 -5.47 2.31 -2.21
N ASP A 9 -4.87 3.25 -2.95
CA ASP A 9 -4.12 2.95 -4.18
C ASP A 9 -2.90 2.06 -3.87
N ALA A 10 -2.14 2.40 -2.83
CA ALA A 10 -0.99 1.62 -2.38
C ALA A 10 -1.40 0.22 -1.91
N ASN A 11 -2.54 0.10 -1.22
CA ASN A 11 -3.10 -1.19 -0.83
C ASN A 11 -3.54 -2.03 -2.05
N ALA A 12 -4.11 -1.40 -3.08
CA ALA A 12 -4.47 -2.07 -4.32
C ALA A 12 -3.23 -2.60 -5.07
N VAL A 13 -2.18 -1.78 -5.20
CA VAL A 13 -0.89 -2.19 -5.78
C VAL A 13 -0.28 -3.34 -4.99
N MET A 14 -0.24 -3.24 -3.66
CA MET A 14 0.26 -4.30 -2.78
C MET A 14 -0.54 -5.60 -2.95
N SER A 15 -1.86 -5.51 -3.08
CA SER A 15 -2.73 -6.67 -3.30
C SER A 15 -2.42 -7.39 -4.62
N LEU A 16 -2.16 -6.63 -5.69
CA LEU A 16 -1.76 -7.19 -6.99
C LEU A 16 -0.40 -7.88 -6.93
N VAL A 17 0.61 -7.19 -6.37
CA VAL A 17 1.98 -7.72 -6.25
C VAL A 17 2.01 -8.98 -5.40
N THR A 18 1.33 -8.98 -4.24
CA THR A 18 1.26 -10.15 -3.37
C THR A 18 0.49 -11.31 -3.99
N GLY A 19 -0.57 -11.05 -4.77
CA GLY A 19 -1.28 -12.07 -5.53
C GLY A 19 -0.35 -12.74 -6.54
N GLN A 20 0.34 -11.93 -7.35
CA GLN A 20 1.31 -12.43 -8.32
C GLN A 20 2.41 -13.26 -7.66
N LEU A 21 2.92 -12.80 -6.51
CA LEU A 21 3.95 -13.50 -5.75
C LEU A 21 3.46 -14.87 -5.25
N ILE A 22 2.23 -14.93 -4.72
CA ILE A 22 1.63 -16.18 -4.22
C ILE A 22 1.39 -17.17 -5.37
N ASP A 23 0.92 -16.67 -6.51
CA ASP A 23 0.46 -17.51 -7.61
C ASP A 23 1.60 -17.96 -8.52
N GLN A 24 2.63 -17.12 -8.69
CA GLN A 24 3.64 -17.33 -9.74
C GLN A 24 5.07 -17.55 -9.25
N ALA A 25 5.40 -17.18 -8.01
CA ALA A 25 6.79 -17.27 -7.54
C ALA A 25 7.17 -18.66 -7.01
N GLY A 26 6.34 -19.69 -7.21
CA GLY A 26 6.64 -21.07 -6.81
C GLY A 26 6.83 -21.23 -5.29
N LEU A 27 6.21 -20.37 -4.49
CA LEU A 27 6.35 -20.39 -3.03
C LEU A 27 5.79 -21.69 -2.43
N THR A 28 6.45 -22.16 -1.37
CA THR A 28 5.89 -23.20 -0.50
C THR A 28 4.61 -22.70 0.18
N GLU A 29 3.75 -23.60 0.66
CA GLU A 29 2.53 -23.20 1.38
C GLU A 29 2.84 -22.36 2.64
N ALA A 30 3.95 -22.64 3.32
CA ALA A 30 4.45 -21.83 4.42
C ALA A 30 4.82 -20.40 3.96
N GLY A 31 5.50 -20.27 2.81
CA GLY A 31 5.82 -18.97 2.20
C GLY A 31 4.57 -18.19 1.81
N LYS A 32 3.60 -18.84 1.14
CA LYS A 32 2.31 -18.23 0.80
C LYS A 32 1.55 -17.76 2.05
N LYS A 33 1.58 -18.55 3.13
CA LYS A 33 0.97 -18.18 4.41
C LYS A 33 1.65 -16.95 5.02
N ALA A 34 2.99 -16.91 5.04
CA ALA A 34 3.74 -15.77 5.56
C ALA A 34 3.42 -14.46 4.82
N VAL A 35 3.32 -14.51 3.48
CA VAL A 35 2.93 -13.34 2.66
C VAL A 35 1.50 -12.89 2.99
N ARG A 36 0.55 -13.82 3.14
CA ARG A 36 -0.84 -13.51 3.52
C ARG A 36 -0.91 -12.88 4.91
N ASP A 37 -0.17 -13.40 5.88
CA ASP A 37 -0.16 -12.89 7.24
C ASP A 37 0.51 -11.52 7.33
N TRP A 38 1.61 -11.29 6.60
CA TRP A 38 2.21 -9.97 6.45
C TRP A 38 1.22 -8.96 5.84
N ARG A 39 0.50 -9.34 4.78
CA ARG A 39 -0.51 -8.48 4.16
C ARG A 39 -1.63 -8.09 5.13
N ARG A 40 -2.05 -8.99 6.03
CA ARG A 40 -3.07 -8.70 7.05
C ARG A 40 -2.63 -7.63 8.06
N GLN A 41 -1.34 -7.50 8.32
CA GLN A 41 -0.79 -6.46 9.20
C GLN A 41 -0.82 -5.07 8.56
N LEU A 42 -1.00 -5.00 7.23
CA LEU A 42 -1.02 -3.78 6.43
C LEU A 42 -2.44 -3.46 5.94
N ALA A 43 -3.44 -3.63 6.81
CA ALA A 43 -4.83 -3.33 6.48
C ALA A 43 -5.09 -1.81 6.32
N PRO A 44 -6.11 -1.40 5.55
CA PRO A 44 -6.56 -0.01 5.48
C PRO A 44 -6.75 0.61 6.87
N GLY A 45 -6.23 1.81 7.07
CA GLY A 45 -6.28 2.52 8.36
C GLY A 45 -5.23 2.07 9.38
N ALA A 46 -4.41 1.05 9.08
CA ALA A 46 -3.28 0.70 9.92
C ALA A 46 -2.09 1.65 9.67
N PHE A 47 -1.50 2.20 10.74
CA PHE A 47 -0.30 3.07 10.66
C PHE A 47 0.84 2.49 9.78
N PRO A 48 1.12 1.17 9.81
CA PRO A 48 2.10 0.56 8.91
C PRO A 48 1.82 0.75 7.41
N LEU A 49 0.54 0.79 6.99
CA LEU A 49 0.15 0.96 5.59
C LEU A 49 0.33 2.41 5.11
N ASP A 50 0.08 3.39 5.97
CA ASP A 50 0.34 4.80 5.65
C ASP A 50 1.85 5.04 5.46
N ALA A 51 2.67 4.51 6.39
CA ALA A 51 4.12 4.57 6.27
C ALA A 51 4.63 3.83 5.01
N PHE A 52 3.99 2.72 4.63
CA PHE A 52 4.30 2.03 3.37
C PHE A 52 3.95 2.88 2.15
N THR A 53 2.79 3.54 2.16
CA THR A 53 2.32 4.41 1.08
C THR A 53 3.30 5.55 0.82
N GLU A 54 3.81 6.19 1.87
CA GLU A 54 4.84 7.23 1.74
C GLU A 54 6.13 6.69 1.11
N ARG A 55 6.63 5.53 1.60
CA ARG A 55 7.84 4.91 1.05
C ARG A 55 7.66 4.50 -0.41
N LEU A 56 6.49 3.97 -0.78
CA LEU A 56 6.20 3.56 -2.15
C LEU A 56 6.20 4.77 -3.09
N ASN A 57 5.57 5.87 -2.68
CA ASN A 57 5.57 7.09 -3.47
C ASN A 57 6.99 7.65 -3.68
N LEU A 58 7.85 7.63 -2.65
CA LEU A 58 9.25 8.02 -2.79
C LEU A 58 10.01 7.10 -3.74
N ALA A 59 9.82 5.78 -3.64
CA ALA A 59 10.51 4.79 -4.47
C ALA A 59 10.13 4.90 -5.95
N VAL A 60 8.89 5.27 -6.26
CA VAL A 60 8.41 5.49 -7.65
C VAL A 60 8.86 6.86 -8.20
N GLY A 61 9.62 7.65 -7.41
CA GLY A 61 10.18 8.91 -7.84
C GLY A 61 9.22 10.10 -7.74
N ASN A 62 8.14 9.97 -6.97
CA ASN A 62 7.27 11.11 -6.70
C ASN A 62 7.91 12.03 -5.66
N PHE A 63 7.97 13.32 -5.99
CA PHE A 63 8.33 14.35 -5.01
C PHE A 63 7.18 14.53 -4.02
N ILE A 64 7.44 14.20 -2.75
CA ILE A 64 6.46 14.34 -1.67
C ILE A 64 6.76 15.64 -0.92
N ASP A 65 6.08 16.72 -1.29
CA ASP A 65 6.04 17.95 -0.49
C ASP A 65 4.92 17.93 0.56
N GLU A 66 4.90 18.90 1.48
CA GLU A 66 3.91 18.99 2.56
C GLU A 66 2.47 19.08 2.02
N ARG A 67 2.25 19.73 0.88
CA ARG A 67 0.95 19.81 0.21
C ARG A 67 0.51 18.44 -0.30
N THR A 68 1.43 17.66 -0.86
CA THR A 68 1.22 16.32 -1.39
C THR A 68 0.97 15.31 -0.27
N ARG A 69 1.68 15.43 0.87
CA ARG A 69 1.37 14.63 2.08
C ARG A 69 -0.05 14.85 2.59
N ARG A 70 -0.50 16.12 2.63
CA ARG A 70 -1.88 16.45 3.02
C ARG A 70 -2.89 15.84 2.05
N LEU A 71 -2.63 15.86 0.74
CA LEU A 71 -3.49 15.23 -0.26
C LEU A 71 -3.59 13.71 -0.09
N ILE A 72 -2.47 13.02 0.19
CA ILE A 72 -2.45 11.58 0.49
C ILE A 72 -3.32 11.28 1.70
N ARG A 73 -3.16 12.04 2.79
CA ARG A 73 -3.97 11.88 4.02
C ARG A 73 -5.45 12.19 3.80
N VAL A 74 -5.79 13.28 3.11
CA VAL A 74 -7.19 13.70 2.90
C VAL A 74 -7.96 12.70 2.02
N ARG A 75 -7.32 12.16 0.97
CA ARG A 75 -7.93 11.10 0.15
C ARG A 75 -8.11 9.80 0.93
N GLY A 76 -7.14 9.44 1.78
CA GLY A 76 -7.26 8.27 2.66
C GLY A 76 -8.27 8.45 3.79
N SER A 77 -8.46 9.67 4.31
CA SER A 77 -9.42 9.98 5.37
C SER A 77 -10.87 10.16 4.90
N LEU A 78 -11.11 10.24 3.58
CA LEU A 78 -12.45 10.37 3.01
C LEU A 78 -13.27 9.07 3.03
N LYS A 79 -12.88 8.08 3.84
CA LYS A 79 -13.60 6.81 3.99
C LYS A 79 -13.88 6.46 5.45
N VAL A 80 -14.45 7.39 6.21
CA VAL A 80 -15.34 7.07 7.34
C VAL A 80 -16.46 8.11 7.41
N GLN A 81 -17.46 7.97 6.55
CA GLN A 81 -18.84 8.34 6.87
C GLN A 81 -19.78 7.55 5.96
N GLY A 82 -20.53 6.63 6.58
CA GLY A 82 -21.42 5.67 5.96
C GLY A 82 -21.60 4.49 6.89
#